data_AF-A0A8S3XBP5-F1
#
_entry.id   AF-A0A8S3XBP5-F1
#
_cell.length_a   1.000
_cell.length_b   1.000
_cell.length_c   1.000
_cell.angle_alpha   90.00
_cell.angle_beta   90.00
_cell.angle_gamma   90.00
#
_symmetry.space_group_name_H-M   'P 1'
#
loop_
_entity.id
_entity.type
_entity.pdbx_description
1 polymer ?
#
loop_
_entity_poly.entity_id
_entity_poly.type
_entity_poly.pdbx_seq_one_letter_code
_entity_poly.pdbx_strand_id
1 'polypeptide(L)'
;MLNTFLCNFVKKEHLNLSSDLKSLKQIDVTKTEIHLNNDHIYVGMEAHAILEDLKTKAPIEEVNKFYASCREFYVEIVLQIQKRFDLNEKLFDILKYVDPKIARNLEKQSVKDVFDKFNFLTTKCNMQKADNEWRNQALIDLKHFGVESEEELKKHAS
;
A
#
# COMPACT_ATOMS: atom_id res chain seq x y z
N MET A 1 2.15 -2.97 1.41
CA MET A 1 3.06 -4.13 1.30
C MET A 1 4.01 -3.99 0.10
N LEU A 2 3.54 -4.03 -1.15
CA LEU A 2 4.42 -3.86 -2.33
C LEU A 2 5.19 -2.55 -2.32
N ASN A 3 4.51 -1.42 -2.04
CA ASN A 3 5.16 -0.12 -1.92
C ASN A 3 6.29 -0.10 -0.88
N THR A 4 6.09 -0.78 0.26
CA THR A 4 7.10 -0.88 1.32
C THR A 4 8.38 -1.56 0.82
N PHE A 5 8.24 -2.69 0.10
CA PHE A 5 9.39 -3.37 -0.48
C PHE A 5 10.09 -2.52 -1.54
N LEU A 6 9.32 -1.84 -2.40
CA LEU A 6 9.87 -0.96 -3.43
C LEU A 6 10.66 0.21 -2.81
N CYS A 7 10.13 0.88 -1.78
CA CYS A 7 10.81 1.98 -1.09
C CYS A 7 12.17 1.60 -0.49
N ASN A 8 12.42 0.31 -0.24
CA ASN A 8 13.67 -0.14 0.37
C ASN A 8 14.86 -0.13 -0.60
N PHE A 9 14.63 -0.14 -1.91
CA PHE A 9 15.71 -0.25 -2.90
C PHE A 9 15.47 0.49 -4.23
N VAL A 10 14.29 1.07 -4.46
CA VAL A 10 13.97 1.84 -5.67
C VAL A 10 13.95 3.34 -5.35
N LYS A 11 14.50 4.17 -6.26
CA LYS A 11 14.52 5.63 -6.11
C LYS A 11 13.11 6.21 -6.10
N LYS A 12 12.90 7.20 -5.24
CA LYS A 12 11.59 7.80 -4.99
C LYS A 12 10.97 8.43 -6.24
N GLU A 13 11.76 8.98 -7.18
CA GLU A 13 11.23 9.52 -8.44
C GLU A 13 10.49 8.47 -9.29
N HIS A 14 10.84 7.18 -9.15
CA HIS A 14 10.16 6.08 -9.83
C HIS A 14 8.98 5.51 -9.05
N LEU A 15 8.74 5.98 -7.82
CA LEU A 15 7.64 5.57 -6.94
C LEU A 15 6.56 6.66 -6.80
N ASN A 16 6.92 7.93 -7.01
CA ASN A 16 5.99 9.06 -6.84
C ASN A 16 4.96 9.20 -7.98
N LEU A 17 5.07 8.43 -9.06
CA LEU A 17 4.11 8.43 -10.17
C LEU A 17 2.91 7.49 -9.92
N SER A 18 2.88 6.79 -8.78
CA SER A 18 2.05 5.62 -8.58
C SER A 18 1.36 5.61 -7.21
N SER A 19 0.38 6.50 -7.02
CA SER A 19 -0.53 6.43 -5.86
C SER A 19 -1.49 5.23 -5.92
N ASP A 20 -1.48 4.46 -7.01
CA ASP A 20 -2.29 3.26 -7.17
C ASP A 20 -1.45 1.97 -7.26
N LEU A 21 -2.02 0.86 -6.79
CA LEU A 21 -1.35 -0.46 -6.80
C LEU A 21 -1.04 -0.97 -8.22
N LYS A 22 -1.77 -0.48 -9.22
CA LYS A 22 -1.65 -0.92 -10.62
C LYS A 22 -0.36 -0.43 -11.23
N SER A 23 -0.04 0.84 -11.04
CA SER A 23 1.21 1.43 -11.53
C SER A 23 2.42 0.89 -10.77
N LEU A 24 2.31 0.61 -9.46
CA LEU A 24 3.38 -0.08 -8.71
C LEU A 24 3.68 -1.50 -9.24
N LYS A 25 2.66 -2.22 -9.76
CA LYS A 25 2.85 -3.55 -10.37
C LYS A 25 3.62 -3.48 -11.69
N GLN A 26 3.57 -2.36 -12.39
CA GLN A 26 4.19 -2.18 -13.71
C GLN A 26 5.66 -1.74 -13.64
N ILE A 27 6.15 -1.42 -12.44
CA ILE A 27 7.56 -1.08 -12.24
C ILE A 27 8.41 -2.31 -12.54
N ASP A 28 9.24 -2.20 -13.57
CA ASP A 28 10.26 -3.18 -13.89
C ASP A 28 11.44 -3.02 -12.93
N VAL A 29 11.44 -3.84 -11.88
CA VAL A 29 12.45 -3.84 -10.83
C VAL A 29 13.79 -4.44 -11.24
N THR A 30 13.90 -5.03 -12.44
CA THR A 30 15.17 -5.59 -12.93
C THR A 30 16.13 -4.52 -13.43
N LYS A 31 15.60 -3.32 -13.70
CA LYS A 31 16.34 -2.16 -14.19
C LYS A 31 17.24 -1.56 -13.11
N THR A 32 18.55 -1.58 -13.33
CA THR A 32 19.51 -1.07 -12.36
C THR A 32 19.47 0.46 -12.20
N GLU A 33 19.03 1.17 -13.23
CA GLU A 33 18.96 2.63 -13.25
C GLU A 33 17.95 3.21 -12.25
N ILE A 34 16.93 2.43 -11.88
CA ILE A 34 15.92 2.84 -10.91
C ILE A 34 16.31 2.50 -9.47
N HIS A 35 17.39 1.74 -9.25
CA HIS A 35 17.79 1.30 -7.93
C HIS A 35 18.52 2.39 -7.14
N LEU A 36 18.38 2.36 -5.83
CA LEU A 36 19.15 3.18 -4.90
C LEU A 36 20.64 2.78 -4.94
N ASN A 37 21.50 3.75 -4.58
CA ASN A 37 22.89 3.45 -4.25
C ASN A 37 22.95 2.57 -2.99
N ASN A 38 24.01 1.77 -2.87
CA ASN A 38 24.18 0.79 -1.79
C ASN A 38 23.89 1.38 -0.40
N ASP A 39 24.44 2.55 -0.10
CA ASP A 39 24.34 3.22 1.20
C ASP A 39 22.91 3.65 1.56
N HIS A 40 22.01 3.68 0.59
CA HIS A 40 20.62 4.08 0.74
C HIS A 40 19.65 2.89 0.72
N ILE A 41 20.14 1.66 0.48
CA ILE A 41 19.31 0.46 0.55
C ILE A 41 18.98 0.18 2.01
N TYR A 42 17.69 -0.02 2.31
CA TYR A 42 17.28 -0.43 3.65
C TYR A 42 17.64 -1.90 3.89
N VAL A 43 18.41 -2.17 4.95
CA VAL A 43 18.91 -3.52 5.30
C VAL A 43 18.44 -3.99 6.67
N GLY A 44 17.59 -3.21 7.35
CA GLY A 44 17.19 -3.43 8.74
C GLY A 44 18.13 -2.75 9.74
N MET A 45 17.61 -2.42 10.92
CA MET A 45 18.35 -1.61 11.92
C MET A 45 19.60 -2.32 12.46
N GLU A 46 19.50 -3.62 12.76
CA GLU A 46 20.61 -4.39 13.31
C GLU A 46 21.73 -4.58 12.29
N ALA A 47 21.39 -4.98 11.07
CA ALA A 47 22.36 -5.14 10.00
C ALA A 47 23.00 -3.81 9.61
N HIS A 48 22.25 -2.71 9.66
CA HIS A 48 22.78 -1.37 9.42
C HIS A 48 23.84 -0.99 10.45
N ALA A 49 23.59 -1.22 11.75
CA ALA A 49 24.57 -0.94 12.81
C ALA A 49 25.87 -1.75 12.62
N ILE A 50 25.76 -3.02 12.23
CA ILE A 50 26.92 -3.87 11.92
C ILE A 50 27.66 -3.36 10.69
N LEU A 51 26.94 -2.95 9.64
CA LEU A 51 27.54 -2.44 8.40
C LEU A 51 28.31 -1.14 8.61
N GLU A 52 27.82 -0.23 9.46
CA GLU A 52 28.56 1.00 9.77
C GLU A 52 29.93 0.70 10.40
N ASP A 53 30.00 -0.32 11.26
CA ASP A 53 31.27 -0.80 11.80
C ASP A 53 32.15 -1.45 10.71
N LEU A 54 31.56 -2.33 9.89
CA LEU A 54 32.26 -3.06 8.83
C LEU A 54 32.77 -2.17 7.70
N LYS A 55 32.11 -1.06 7.38
CA LYS A 55 32.56 -0.10 6.35
C LYS A 55 33.98 0.43 6.62
N THR A 56 34.42 0.44 7.88
CA THR A 56 35.74 0.89 8.28
C THR A 56 36.76 -0.24 8.47
N LYS A 57 36.29 -1.49 8.55
CA LYS A 57 37.11 -2.66 8.95
C LYS A 57 37.22 -3.73 7.87
N ALA A 58 36.26 -3.82 6.97
CA ALA A 58 36.19 -4.82 5.91
C ALA A 58 36.57 -4.21 4.55
N PRO A 59 37.03 -5.03 3.59
CA PRO A 59 37.20 -4.60 2.21
C PRO A 59 35.89 -4.08 1.64
N ILE A 60 35.95 -2.97 0.90
CA ILE A 60 34.77 -2.32 0.31
C ILE A 60 34.04 -3.25 -0.66
N GLU A 61 34.77 -4.17 -1.31
CA GLU A 61 34.22 -5.17 -2.21
C GLU A 61 33.26 -6.13 -1.49
N GLU A 62 33.58 -6.55 -0.27
CA GLU A 62 32.72 -7.45 0.53
C GLU A 62 31.46 -6.74 1.00
N VAL A 63 31.60 -5.47 1.40
CA VAL A 63 30.44 -4.61 1.73
C VAL A 63 29.54 -4.43 0.51
N ASN A 64 30.12 -4.20 -0.67
CA ASN A 64 29.36 -4.07 -1.91
C ASN A 64 28.66 -5.37 -2.33
N LYS A 65 29.30 -6.53 -2.13
CA LYS A 65 28.66 -7.85 -2.36
C LYS A 65 27.44 -8.03 -1.47
N PHE A 66 27.54 -7.67 -0.19
CA PHE A 66 26.39 -7.73 0.73
C PHE A 66 25.21 -6.90 0.21
N TYR A 67 25.45 -5.64 -0.17
CA TYR A 67 24.40 -4.77 -0.72
C TYR A 67 23.82 -5.31 -2.03
N ALA A 68 24.65 -5.92 -2.89
CA ALA A 68 24.18 -6.58 -4.11
C ALA A 68 23.23 -7.74 -3.78
N SER A 69 23.58 -8.60 -2.81
CA SER A 69 22.71 -9.70 -2.37
C SER A 69 21.39 -9.20 -1.75
N CYS A 70 21.42 -8.14 -0.95
CA CYS A 70 20.19 -7.52 -0.43
C CYS A 70 19.30 -7.00 -1.56
N ARG A 71 19.90 -6.40 -2.59
CA ARG A 71 19.18 -5.88 -3.74
C ARG A 71 18.54 -7.00 -4.55
N GLU A 72 19.30 -8.05 -4.85
CA GLU A 72 18.79 -9.24 -5.55
C GLU A 72 17.60 -9.86 -4.81
N PHE A 73 17.69 -9.96 -3.49
CA PHE A 73 16.58 -10.41 -2.65
C PHE A 73 15.33 -9.54 -2.82
N TYR A 74 15.46 -8.21 -2.77
CA TYR A 74 14.33 -7.32 -2.96
C TYR A 74 13.72 -7.40 -4.36
N VAL A 75 14.57 -7.47 -5.40
CA VAL A 75 14.14 -7.67 -6.79
C VAL A 75 13.32 -8.94 -6.89
N GLU A 76 13.83 -10.07 -6.39
CA GLU A 76 13.14 -11.36 -6.46
C GLU A 76 11.81 -11.34 -5.69
N ILE A 77 11.77 -10.78 -4.47
CA ILE A 77 10.52 -10.67 -3.72
C ILE A 77 9.48 -9.87 -4.50
N VAL A 78 9.86 -8.73 -5.07
CA VAL A 78 8.91 -7.90 -5.83
C VAL A 78 8.41 -8.64 -7.06
N LEU A 79 9.29 -9.31 -7.81
CA LEU A 79 8.90 -10.15 -8.95
C LEU A 79 7.92 -11.26 -8.55
N GLN A 80 8.18 -11.94 -7.42
CA GLN A 80 7.29 -12.98 -6.90
C GLN A 80 5.93 -12.40 -6.49
N ILE A 81 5.88 -11.23 -5.86
CA ILE A 81 4.62 -10.54 -5.53
C ILE A 81 3.86 -10.19 -6.81
N GLN A 82 4.53 -9.56 -7.79
CA GLN A 82 3.93 -9.16 -9.06
C GLN A 82 3.39 -10.36 -9.85
N LYS A 83 4.09 -11.51 -9.80
CA LYS A 83 3.70 -12.76 -10.45
C LYS A 83 2.53 -13.46 -9.76
N ARG A 84 2.54 -13.54 -8.43
CA ARG A 84 1.55 -14.32 -7.66
C ARG A 84 0.26 -13.57 -7.39
N PHE A 85 0.32 -12.24 -7.30
CA PHE A 85 -0.85 -11.42 -7.01
C PHE A 85 -1.31 -10.68 -8.27
N ASP A 86 -2.55 -10.94 -8.67
CA ASP A 86 -3.19 -10.08 -9.64
C ASP A 86 -3.65 -8.78 -8.97
N LEU A 87 -2.76 -7.80 -8.84
CA LEU A 87 -3.10 -6.48 -8.27
C LEU A 87 -4.06 -5.68 -9.17
N ASN A 88 -4.39 -6.18 -10.36
CA ASN A 88 -5.47 -5.67 -11.20
C ASN A 88 -6.83 -6.33 -10.89
N GLU A 89 -6.87 -7.31 -9.99
CA GLU A 89 -8.08 -8.02 -9.66
C GLU A 89 -9.11 -7.05 -9.07
N LYS A 90 -10.33 -7.09 -9.59
CA LYS A 90 -11.49 -6.31 -9.08
C LYS A 90 -11.71 -6.46 -7.56
N LEU A 91 -11.13 -7.48 -6.94
CA LEU A 91 -11.11 -7.66 -5.49
C LEU A 91 -10.50 -6.44 -4.77
N PHE A 92 -9.42 -5.85 -5.28
CA PHE A 92 -8.81 -4.68 -4.65
C PHE A 92 -9.68 -3.42 -4.81
N ASP A 93 -10.52 -3.35 -5.84
CA ASP A 93 -11.51 -2.29 -5.95
C ASP A 93 -12.62 -2.41 -4.88
N ILE A 94 -12.86 -3.61 -4.34
CA ILE A 94 -13.80 -3.80 -3.21
C ILE A 94 -13.23 -3.23 -1.91
N LEU A 95 -11.90 -3.20 -1.75
CA LEU A 95 -11.29 -2.56 -0.56
C LEU A 95 -11.59 -1.05 -0.48
N LYS A 96 -12.00 -0.41 -1.58
CA LYS A 96 -12.44 0.98 -1.56
C LYS A 96 -13.71 1.19 -0.73
N TYR A 97 -14.54 0.17 -0.56
CA TYR A 97 -15.74 0.26 0.29
C TYR A 97 -15.40 0.32 1.79
N VAL A 98 -14.20 -0.09 2.19
CA VAL A 98 -13.75 0.00 3.60
C VAL A 98 -12.92 1.25 3.88
N ASP A 99 -12.58 2.04 2.86
CA ASP A 99 -11.95 3.35 3.05
C ASP A 99 -13.02 4.36 3.53
N PRO A 100 -12.90 4.91 4.77
CA PRO A 100 -13.92 5.81 5.32
C PRO A 100 -14.16 7.05 4.46
N LYS A 101 -13.12 7.56 3.78
CA LYS A 101 -13.24 8.76 2.93
C LYS A 101 -14.10 8.46 1.70
N ILE A 102 -13.81 7.34 1.03
CA ILE A 102 -14.56 6.88 -0.14
C ILE A 102 -16.00 6.53 0.26
N ALA A 103 -16.16 5.83 1.38
CA ALA A 103 -17.45 5.40 1.91
C ALA A 103 -18.36 6.59 2.22
N ARG A 104 -17.84 7.60 2.95
CA ARG A 104 -18.63 8.77 3.37
C ARG A 104 -19.00 9.68 2.20
N ASN A 105 -18.12 9.80 1.20
CA ASN A 105 -18.39 10.59 0.00
C ASN A 105 -19.27 9.87 -1.03
N LEU A 106 -19.63 8.60 -0.78
CA LEU A 106 -20.39 7.76 -1.71
C LEU A 106 -19.80 7.73 -3.13
N GLU A 107 -18.46 7.77 -3.24
CA GLU A 107 -17.77 7.58 -4.53
C GLU A 107 -18.15 6.24 -5.18
N LYS A 108 -18.55 5.26 -4.35
CA LYS A 108 -19.27 4.05 -4.75
C LYS A 108 -20.73 4.14 -4.32
N GLN A 109 -21.63 4.33 -5.28
CA GLN A 109 -23.06 4.55 -5.00
C GLN A 109 -23.84 3.28 -4.63
N SER A 110 -23.27 2.09 -4.87
CA SER A 110 -23.93 0.82 -4.61
C SER A 110 -22.93 -0.25 -4.23
N VAL A 111 -23.29 -1.15 -3.32
CA VAL A 111 -22.49 -2.33 -2.95
C VAL A 111 -22.68 -3.50 -3.94
N LYS A 112 -23.39 -3.29 -5.06
CA LYS A 112 -23.62 -4.32 -6.08
C LYS A 112 -22.34 -5.01 -6.53
N ASP A 113 -21.27 -4.24 -6.76
CA ASP A 113 -19.96 -4.77 -7.16
C ASP A 113 -19.43 -5.83 -6.17
N VAL A 114 -19.75 -5.68 -4.87
CA VAL A 114 -19.36 -6.60 -3.81
C VAL A 114 -20.14 -7.92 -3.92
N PHE A 115 -21.45 -7.83 -4.13
CA PHE A 115 -22.31 -9.00 -4.31
C PHE A 115 -22.00 -9.76 -5.61
N ASP A 116 -21.72 -9.04 -6.70
CA ASP A 116 -21.35 -9.63 -8.00
C ASP A 116 -20.02 -10.39 -7.94
N LYS A 117 -19.08 -9.95 -7.08
CA LYS A 117 -17.81 -10.66 -6.84
C LYS A 117 -17.98 -11.81 -5.85
N PHE A 118 -18.80 -11.63 -4.83
CA PHE A 118 -19.03 -12.59 -3.76
C PHE A 118 -20.46 -13.14 -3.81
N ASN A 119 -20.76 -13.93 -4.85
CA ASN A 119 -22.11 -14.44 -5.10
C ASN A 119 -22.74 -15.16 -3.90
N PHE A 120 -21.94 -15.77 -3.02
CA PHE A 120 -22.46 -16.43 -1.81
C PHE A 120 -23.21 -15.46 -0.88
N LEU A 121 -22.90 -14.14 -0.91
CA LEU A 121 -23.58 -13.13 -0.12
C LEU A 121 -25.06 -13.00 -0.47
N THR A 122 -25.45 -13.27 -1.72
CA THR A 122 -26.86 -13.23 -2.14
C THR A 122 -27.74 -14.22 -1.37
N THR A 123 -27.15 -15.30 -0.84
CA THR A 123 -27.85 -16.31 -0.03
C THR A 123 -27.90 -15.96 1.46
N LYS A 124 -27.07 -15.01 1.92
CA LYS A 124 -26.90 -14.67 3.34
C LYS A 124 -27.39 -13.27 3.69
N CYS A 125 -27.43 -12.37 2.71
CA CYS A 125 -27.77 -10.98 2.89
C CYS A 125 -28.70 -10.51 1.77
N ASN A 126 -29.67 -9.66 2.12
CA ASN A 126 -30.50 -9.00 1.14
C ASN A 126 -29.72 -7.81 0.56
N MET A 127 -29.37 -7.89 -0.73
CA MET A 127 -28.61 -6.85 -1.44
C MET A 127 -29.26 -5.47 -1.29
N GLN A 128 -30.58 -5.37 -1.44
CA GLN A 128 -31.27 -4.08 -1.40
C GLN A 128 -31.22 -3.43 -0.01
N LYS A 129 -31.34 -4.23 1.06
CA LYS A 129 -31.17 -3.74 2.43
C LYS A 129 -29.73 -3.27 2.68
N ALA A 130 -28.74 -4.05 2.26
CA ALA A 130 -27.33 -3.69 2.39
C ALA A 130 -26.99 -2.41 1.62
N ASP A 131 -27.55 -2.26 0.41
CA ASP A 131 -27.36 -1.08 -0.44
C ASP A 131 -27.99 0.19 0.18
N ASN A 132 -29.14 0.05 0.83
CA ASN A 132 -29.76 1.15 1.57
C ASN A 132 -28.95 1.52 2.82
N GLU A 133 -28.49 0.54 3.59
CA GLU A 133 -27.62 0.76 4.76
C GLU A 133 -26.32 1.47 4.36
N TRP A 134 -25.70 1.02 3.26
CA TRP A 134 -24.50 1.64 2.69
C TRP A 134 -24.68 3.10 2.28
N ARG A 135 -25.85 3.51 1.78
CA ARG A 135 -26.13 4.91 1.48
C ARG A 135 -26.43 5.71 2.74
N ASN A 136 -27.18 5.12 3.68
CA ASN A 136 -27.59 5.77 4.91
C ASN A 136 -26.40 6.08 5.83
N GLN A 137 -25.36 5.24 5.85
CA GLN A 137 -24.17 5.49 6.67
C GLN A 137 -23.46 6.80 6.32
N ALA A 138 -23.50 7.24 5.06
CA ALA A 138 -22.93 8.53 4.64
C ALA A 138 -23.69 9.74 5.21
N LEU A 139 -24.96 9.57 5.59
CA LEU A 139 -25.79 10.59 6.21
C LEU A 139 -25.61 10.67 7.73
N ILE A 140 -24.90 9.71 8.33
CA ILE A 140 -24.67 9.67 9.78
C ILE A 140 -23.66 10.76 10.16
N ASP A 141 -24.07 11.62 11.08
CA ASP A 141 -23.21 12.66 11.66
C ASP A 141 -22.00 12.00 12.36
N LEU A 142 -20.81 12.59 12.20
CA LEU A 142 -19.59 12.14 12.89
C LEU A 142 -19.77 12.13 14.42
N LYS A 143 -20.62 13.02 14.94
CA LYS A 143 -21.00 13.06 16.37
C LYS A 143 -21.60 11.75 16.87
N HIS A 144 -22.32 11.03 16.00
CA HIS A 144 -22.87 9.72 16.33
C HIS A 144 -21.78 8.69 16.65
N PHE A 145 -20.59 8.85 16.08
CA PHE A 145 -19.43 7.98 16.29
C PHE A 145 -18.46 8.52 17.36
N GLY A 146 -18.82 9.62 18.05
CA GLY A 146 -17.93 10.28 19.01
C GLY A 146 -16.70 10.91 18.36
N VAL A 147 -16.76 11.21 17.05
CA VAL A 147 -15.69 11.86 16.31
C VAL A 147 -16.05 13.33 16.14
N GLU A 148 -15.20 14.21 16.67
CA GLU A 148 -15.34 15.66 16.47
C GLU A 148 -15.03 16.02 15.01
N SER A 149 -15.82 16.91 14.44
CA SER A 149 -15.56 17.42 13.08
C SER A 149 -14.31 18.30 13.06
N GLU A 150 -13.62 18.41 11.91
CA GLU A 150 -12.49 19.34 11.75
C GLU A 150 -12.85 20.79 12.10
N GLU A 151 -14.11 21.18 11.89
CA GLU A 151 -14.62 22.50 12.26
C GLU A 151 -14.76 22.69 13.77
N GLU A 152 -15.06 21.63 14.51
CA GLU A 152 -15.12 21.63 15.98
C GLU A 152 -13.72 21.61 16.58
N LEU A 153 -12.77 20.87 15.99
CA LEU A 153 -11.36 20.92 16.38
C LEU A 153 -10.75 22.31 16.18
N LYS A 154 -11.07 22.99 15.07
CA LYS A 154 -10.61 24.37 14.80
C LYS A 154 -11.18 25.40 15.79
N LYS A 155 -12.40 25.18 16.31
CA LYS A 155 -13.03 26.05 17.31
C LYS A 155 -12.44 25.90 18.71
N HIS A 156 -11.90 24.73 19.07
CA HIS A 156 -11.22 24.51 20.35
C HIS A 156 -9.75 24.95 20.34
N ALA A 157 -9.16 25.15 19.15
CA ALA A 157 -7.79 25.60 18.96
C ALA A 157 -7.66 27.14 18.79
N SER A 158 -8.77 27.89 18.86
CA SER A 158 -8.82 29.36 18.85
C SER A 158 -9.22 29.89 20.23
#